data_AF-A0A351T8U4-F1
#
_entry.id   AF-A0A351T8U4-F1
#
_cell.length_a   1.000
_cell.length_b   1.000
_cell.length_c   1.000
_cell.angle_alpha   90.00
_cell.angle_beta   90.00
_cell.angle_gamma   90.00
#
_symmetry.space_group_name_H-M   'P 1'
#
loop_
_entity.id
_entity.type
_entity.pdbx_description
1 polymer ?
#
loop_
_entity_poly.entity_id
_entity_poly.type
_entity_poly.pdbx_seq_one_letter_code
_entity_poly.pdbx_strand_id
1 'polypeptide(L)'
;WLREIVFDAGVLFGPPRASRWLQEAAGVTADGIVGPATLRAVNAADPRQLGVKFITSWLRRHGERVQTGKSSHKFIGGWINRATSHLLSMPV
;
A
#
# COMPACT_ATOMS: atom_id res chain seq x y z
N TRP A 1 -2.03 -9.85 -8.25
CA TRP A 1 -1.52 -9.46 -6.92
C TRP A 1 -1.45 -7.94 -6.67
N LEU A 2 -0.72 -7.15 -7.48
CA LEU A 2 -0.54 -5.71 -7.19
C LEU A 2 -1.87 -4.92 -7.16
N ARG A 3 -2.82 -5.26 -8.03
CA ARG A 3 -4.14 -4.59 -8.04
C ARG A 3 -4.92 -4.93 -6.77
N GLU A 4 -4.84 -6.17 -6.32
CA GLU A 4 -5.51 -6.68 -5.13
C GLU A 4 -4.97 -6.00 -3.87
N ILE A 5 -3.64 -5.83 -3.72
CA ILE A 5 -3.08 -5.12 -2.56
C ILE A 5 -3.47 -3.64 -2.55
N VAL A 6 -3.54 -2.99 -3.72
CA VAL A 6 -3.95 -1.58 -3.84
C VAL A 6 -5.44 -1.41 -3.52
N PHE A 7 -6.28 -2.31 -4.03
CA PHE A 7 -7.70 -2.34 -3.71
C PHE A 7 -7.92 -2.52 -2.21
N ASP A 8 -7.23 -3.49 -1.61
CA ASP A 8 -7.36 -3.81 -0.20
C ASP A 8 -6.97 -2.63 0.70
N ALA A 9 -5.83 -1.99 0.40
CA ALA A 9 -5.44 -0.76 1.05
C ALA A 9 -6.46 0.37 0.85
N GLY A 10 -7.08 0.46 -0.33
CA GLY A 10 -8.13 1.42 -0.64
C GLY A 10 -9.35 1.26 0.27
N VAL A 11 -9.76 0.03 0.56
CA VAL A 11 -10.86 -0.27 1.49
C VAL A 11 -10.48 0.11 2.93
N LEU A 12 -9.26 -0.22 3.37
CA LEU A 12 -8.84 0.00 4.76
C LEU A 12 -8.48 1.45 5.09
N PHE A 13 -7.92 2.17 4.12
CA PHE A 13 -7.34 3.50 4.33
C PHE A 13 -7.98 4.60 3.49
N GLY A 14 -8.90 4.25 2.59
CA GLY A 14 -9.51 5.16 1.62
C GLY A 14 -8.73 5.18 0.29
N PRO A 15 -9.42 5.21 -0.86
CA PRO A 15 -8.78 5.21 -2.18
C PRO A 15 -7.71 6.30 -2.38
N PRO A 16 -7.91 7.57 -1.95
CA PRO A 16 -6.88 8.60 -2.16
C PRO A 16 -5.54 8.29 -1.50
N ARG A 17 -5.54 7.59 -0.35
CA ARG A 17 -4.28 7.22 0.32
C ARG A 17 -3.59 6.08 -0.40
N ALA A 18 -4.34 5.06 -0.81
CA ALA A 18 -3.79 3.96 -1.59
C ALA A 18 -3.19 4.46 -2.93
N SER A 19 -3.86 5.38 -3.61
CA SER A 19 -3.34 6.00 -4.84
C SER A 19 -2.01 6.72 -4.61
N ARG A 20 -1.89 7.50 -3.53
CA ARG A 20 -0.63 8.20 -3.19
C ARG A 20 0.51 7.24 -2.86
N TRP A 21 0.24 6.19 -2.08
CA TRP A 21 1.26 5.17 -1.80
C TRP A 21 1.71 4.42 -3.05
N LEU A 22 0.80 4.17 -3.99
CA LEU A 22 1.15 3.57 -5.28
C LEU A 22 2.08 4.50 -6.08
N GLN A 23 1.78 5.80 -6.10
CA GLN A 23 2.60 6.82 -6.77
C GLN A 23 3.98 6.98 -6.12
N GLU A 24 4.04 7.05 -4.79
CA GLU A 24 5.28 7.09 -4.01
C GLU A 24 6.14 5.85 -4.31
N ALA A 25 5.54 4.66 -4.31
CA ALA A 25 6.23 3.40 -4.62
C ALA A 25 6.76 3.36 -6.06
N ALA A 26 6.00 3.93 -7.01
CA ALA A 26 6.36 4.04 -8.42
C ALA A 26 7.34 5.19 -8.72
N GLY A 27 7.65 6.05 -7.74
CA GLY A 27 8.58 7.17 -7.91
C GLY A 27 8.03 8.33 -8.74
N VAL A 28 6.71 8.53 -8.75
CA VAL A 28 6.04 9.66 -9.42
C VAL A 28 5.39 10.60 -8.41
N THR A 29 4.96 11.78 -8.87
CA THR A 29 4.24 12.74 -8.03
C THR A 29 3.00 12.10 -7.39
N ALA A 30 2.92 12.19 -6.06
CA ALA A 30 1.85 11.58 -5.27
C ALA A 30 0.64 12.51 -5.09
N ASP A 31 0.00 12.89 -6.20
CA ASP A 31 -1.19 13.75 -6.20
C ASP A 31 -2.49 13.01 -5.80
N GLY A 32 -2.48 11.67 -5.83
CA GLY A 32 -3.61 10.80 -5.57
C GLY A 32 -4.48 10.49 -6.80
N ILE A 33 -4.11 11.00 -7.99
CA ILE A 33 -4.82 10.80 -9.25
C ILE A 33 -4.08 9.73 -10.07
N VAL A 34 -4.71 8.56 -10.26
CA VAL A 34 -4.13 7.48 -11.06
C VAL A 34 -4.39 7.75 -12.55
N GLY A 35 -3.58 8.64 -13.14
CA GLY A 35 -3.61 8.98 -14.56
C GLY A 35 -2.57 8.23 -15.41
N PRO A 36 -2.44 8.57 -16.71
CA PRO A 36 -1.52 7.92 -17.63
C PRO A 36 -0.06 7.89 -17.18
N ALA A 37 0.42 8.94 -16.51
CA ALA A 37 1.78 9.00 -15.98
C ALA A 37 2.02 7.93 -14.89
N THR A 38 1.11 7.85 -13.92
CA THR A 38 1.13 6.82 -12.87
C THR A 38 1.07 5.42 -13.48
N LEU A 39 0.15 5.19 -14.42
CA LEU A 39 0.00 3.88 -15.07
C LEU A 39 1.25 3.46 -15.84
N ARG A 40 1.90 4.39 -16.57
CA ARG A 40 3.17 4.11 -17.25
C ARG A 40 4.27 3.73 -16.27
N ALA A 41 4.43 4.50 -15.19
CA ALA A 41 5.46 4.23 -14.18
C ALA A 41 5.24 2.88 -13.46
N VAL A 42 4.00 2.58 -13.07
CA VAL A 42 3.63 1.31 -12.43
C VAL A 42 3.89 0.12 -13.36
N ASN A 43 3.53 0.24 -14.65
CA ASN A 43 3.73 -0.85 -15.61
C ASN A 43 5.20 -1.05 -16.02
N ALA A 44 6.04 -0.02 -15.91
CA ALA A 44 7.47 -0.11 -16.20
C ALA A 44 8.31 -0.58 -15.00
N ALA A 45 7.76 -0.51 -13.79
CA ALA A 45 8.46 -0.90 -12.57
C ALA A 45 8.44 -2.41 -12.33
N ASP A 46 9.43 -2.91 -11.59
CA ASP A 46 9.38 -4.27 -11.07
C ASP A 46 8.22 -4.39 -10.05
N PRO A 47 7.24 -5.28 -10.29
CA PRO A 47 6.03 -5.35 -9.48
C PRO A 47 6.31 -5.78 -8.04
N ARG A 48 7.39 -6.53 -7.78
CA ARG A 48 7.76 -6.97 -6.44
C ARG A 48 8.33 -5.82 -5.63
N GLN A 49 9.30 -5.09 -6.18
CA GLN A 49 9.87 -3.92 -5.54
C GLN A 49 8.79 -2.87 -5.27
N LEU A 50 7.89 -2.65 -6.23
CA LEU A 50 6.79 -1.72 -6.07
C LEU A 50 5.85 -2.17 -4.95
N GLY A 51 5.43 -3.44 -4.94
CA GLY A 51 4.56 -3.99 -3.91
C GLY A 51 5.18 -3.97 -2.51
N VAL A 52 6.48 -4.26 -2.38
CA VAL A 52 7.20 -4.15 -1.10
C VAL A 52 7.20 -2.70 -0.59
N LYS A 53 7.50 -1.73 -1.45
CA LYS A 53 7.45 -0.30 -1.09
C LYS A 53 6.04 0.11 -0.64
N PHE A 54 5.02 -0.32 -1.39
CA PHE A 54 3.62 -0.06 -1.09
C PHE A 54 3.19 -0.63 0.28
N ILE A 55 3.47 -1.92 0.52
CA ILE A 55 3.12 -2.60 1.78
C ILE A 55 3.92 -2.01 2.96
N THR A 56 5.12 -1.50 2.72
CA THR A 56 5.87 -0.78 3.76
C THR A 56 5.14 0.50 4.20
N SER A 57 4.60 1.29 3.27
CA SER A 57 3.77 2.47 3.60
C SER A 57 2.50 2.08 4.36
N TRP A 58 1.85 0.98 3.96
CA TRP A 58 0.72 0.40 4.68
C TRP A 58 1.09 0.08 6.13
N LEU A 59 2.14 -0.72 6.37
CA LEU A 59 2.54 -1.15 7.71
C LEU A 59 2.88 0.06 8.61
N ARG A 60 3.61 1.04 8.07
CA ARG A 60 3.91 2.31 8.77
C ARG A 60 2.64 3.03 9.22
N ARG A 61 1.61 3.06 8.37
CA ARG A 61 0.34 3.71 8.69
C ARG A 61 -0.40 3.03 9.84
N HIS A 62 -0.38 1.71 9.93
CA HIS A 62 -0.96 1.03 11.09
C HIS A 62 -0.23 1.42 12.38
N GLY A 63 1.11 1.44 12.35
CA GLY A 63 1.92 1.90 13.49
C GLY A 63 1.56 3.33 13.92
N GLU A 64 1.54 4.27 12.97
CA GLU A 64 1.20 5.67 13.22
C GLU A 64 -0.20 5.85 13.82
N ARG A 65 -1.21 5.10 13.31
CA ARG A 65 -2.58 5.20 13.82
C ARG A 65 -2.69 4.73 15.28
N VAL A 66 -1.95 3.70 15.66
CA VAL A 66 -1.95 3.23 17.05
C VAL A 66 -1.16 4.19 17.94
N GLN A 67 0.02 4.64 17.50
CA GLN A 67 0.86 5.59 18.23
C GLN A 67 0.15 6.92 18.52
N THR A 68 -0.67 7.40 17.57
CA THR A 68 -1.44 8.65 17.72
C THR A 68 -2.78 8.47 18.46
N GLY A 69 -3.06 7.28 19.01
CA GLY A 69 -4.31 6.98 19.71
C GLY A 69 -5.55 6.89 18.80
N LYS A 70 -5.38 6.97 17.48
CA LYS A 70 -6.45 6.90 16.46
C LYS A 70 -6.93 5.46 16.20
N SER A 71 -6.34 4.47 16.86
CA SER A 71 -6.83 3.09 16.89
C SER A 71 -6.24 2.28 18.05
N SER A 72 -6.87 1.15 18.38
CA SER A 72 -6.44 0.24 19.44
C SER A 72 -5.35 -0.73 18.97
N HIS A 73 -4.37 -1.00 19.83
CA HIS A 73 -3.29 -1.96 19.58
C HIS A 73 -3.79 -3.40 19.37
N LYS A 74 -4.99 -3.75 19.87
CA LYS A 74 -5.57 -5.10 19.73
C LYS A 74 -5.74 -5.55 18.28
N PHE A 75 -5.83 -4.62 17.34
CA PHE A 75 -6.01 -4.91 15.91
C PHE A 75 -4.69 -5.16 15.17
N ILE A 76 -3.54 -4.84 15.77
CA ILE A 76 -2.22 -4.90 15.10
C ILE A 76 -1.94 -6.29 14.52
N GLY A 77 -2.20 -7.35 15.27
CA GLY A 77 -1.92 -8.72 14.82
C GLY A 77 -2.64 -9.07 13.51
N GLY A 78 -3.95 -8.78 13.43
CA GLY A 78 -4.73 -9.05 12.21
C GLY A 78 -4.28 -8.21 11.01
N TRP A 79 -3.91 -6.95 11.24
CA TRP A 79 -3.43 -6.07 10.18
C TRP A 79 -2.06 -6.47 9.64
N ILE A 80 -1.12 -6.81 10.53
CA ILE A 80 0.20 -7.31 10.13
C ILE A 80 0.04 -8.60 9.34
N ASN A 81 -0.77 -9.54 9.82
CA ASN A 81 -1.03 -10.80 9.12
C ASN A 81 -1.61 -10.56 7.72
N ARG A 82 -2.57 -9.65 7.56
CA ARG A 82 -3.14 -9.32 6.25
C ARG A 82 -2.09 -8.75 5.30
N ALA A 83 -1.26 -7.82 5.76
CA ALA A 83 -0.20 -7.23 4.95
C ALA A 83 0.89 -8.24 4.58
N THR A 84 1.28 -9.13 5.51
CA THR A 84 2.30 -10.15 5.23
C THR A 84 1.77 -11.30 4.40
N SER A 85 0.48 -11.66 4.47
CA SER A 85 -0.14 -12.60 3.54
C SER A 85 -0.03 -12.14 2.09
N HIS A 86 -0.13 -10.83 1.83
CA HIS A 86 0.15 -10.27 0.52
C HIS A 86 1.62 -10.47 0.13
N LEU A 87 2.58 -10.18 1.01
CA LEU A 87 4.01 -10.42 0.72
C LEU A 87 4.32 -11.89 0.43
N LEU A 88 3.69 -12.81 1.15
CA LEU A 88 3.88 -14.26 0.97
C LEU A 88 3.22 -14.80 -0.30
N SER A 89 2.21 -14.12 -0.84
CA SER A 89 1.52 -14.48 -2.09
C SER A 89 2.09 -13.75 -3.32
N MET A 90 3.25 -13.11 -3.17
CA MET A 90 3.90 -12.38 -4.23
C MET A 90 4.28 -13.34 -5.38
N PRO A 91 3.96 -13.01 -6.65
CA PRO A 91 4.28 -13.88 -7.77
C PRO A 91 5.79 -14.05 -7.96
N VAL A 92 6.18 -15.27 -8.33
CA VAL A 92 7.57 -15.69 -8.65
C VAL A 92 7.95 -15.26 -10.05
#